data_AF-A0A522TD28-F1
#
_entry.id   AF-A0A522TD28-F1
#
_cell.length_a   1.000
_cell.length_b   1.000
_cell.length_c   1.000
_cell.angle_alpha   90.00
_cell.angle_beta   90.00
_cell.angle_gamma   90.00
#
_symmetry.space_group_name_H-M   'P 1'
#
loop_
_entity.id
_entity.type
_entity.pdbx_description
1 polymer ?
#
loop_
_entity_poly.entity_id
_entity_poly.type
_entity_poly.pdbx_seq_one_letter_code
_entity_poly.pdbx_strand_id
1 'polypeptide(L)'
;MRAHIVLPAEPLADVDQLVGVRGRSAFLTEAAQREVQRRKLLAALRKAKVVWKSKRHRELKGGSASFVERLRAESERSLLPTPPSLPPV
;
A
#
# COMPACT_ATOMS: atom_id res chain seq x y z
N MET A 1 -15.56 -12.16 22.29
CA MET A 1 -15.77 -13.50 21.70
C MET A 1 -14.49 -14.32 21.91
N ARG A 2 -14.58 -15.58 22.34
CA ARG A 2 -13.42 -16.46 22.59
C ARG A 2 -13.53 -17.69 21.69
N ALA A 3 -12.46 -18.01 20.97
CA ALA A 3 -12.35 -19.21 20.15
C ALA A 3 -11.38 -20.19 20.80
N HIS A 4 -11.70 -21.49 20.76
CA HIS A 4 -10.79 -22.56 21.16
C HIS A 4 -10.11 -23.13 19.91
N ILE A 5 -8.77 -23.11 19.89
CA ILE A 5 -7.97 -23.56 18.77
C ILE A 5 -7.06 -24.68 19.28
N VAL A 6 -7.03 -25.80 18.56
CA VAL A 6 -6.15 -26.93 18.85
C VAL A 6 -4.87 -26.75 18.04
N LEU A 7 -3.72 -26.64 18.72
CA LEU A 7 -2.41 -26.67 18.08
C LEU A 7 -1.74 -28.03 18.36
N PRO A 8 -1.09 -28.64 17.35
CA PRO A 8 -0.21 -29.79 17.58
C PRO A 8 0.95 -29.43 18.53
N ALA A 9 1.54 -30.46 19.16
CA ALA A 9 2.55 -30.26 20.19
C ALA A 9 3.84 -29.59 19.68
N GLU A 10 4.29 -29.93 18.47
CA GLU A 10 5.53 -29.39 17.90
C GLU A 10 5.46 -27.87 17.66
N PRO A 11 4.48 -27.32 16.91
CA PRO A 11 4.35 -25.88 16.74
C PRO A 11 4.11 -25.13 18.06
N LEU A 12 3.47 -25.77 19.05
CA LEU A 12 3.27 -25.17 20.36
C LEU A 12 4.60 -25.03 21.11
N ALA A 13 5.46 -26.04 21.03
CA ALA A 13 6.79 -26.02 21.65
C ALA A 13 7.67 -24.93 21.03
N ASP A 14 7.60 -24.74 19.71
CA ASP A 14 8.34 -23.66 19.02
C ASP A 14 7.88 -22.28 19.50
N VAL A 15 6.56 -22.08 19.62
CA VAL A 15 6.00 -20.83 20.16
C VAL A 15 6.45 -20.63 21.60
N ASP A 16 6.45 -21.68 22.41
CA ASP A 16 6.94 -21.60 23.80
C ASP A 16 8.41 -21.23 23.89
N GLN A 17 9.24 -21.75 23.01
CA GLN A 17 10.65 -21.40 22.96
C GLN A 17 10.86 -19.92 22.60
N LEU A 18 10.00 -19.36 21.75
CA LEU A 18 10.11 -17.97 21.29
C LEU A 18 9.57 -16.95 22.30
N VAL A 19 8.41 -17.21 22.90
CA VAL A 19 7.68 -16.21 23.71
C VAL A 19 7.35 -16.67 25.14
N GLY A 20 7.71 -17.90 25.48
CA GLY A 20 7.35 -18.54 26.74
C GLY A 20 5.85 -18.90 26.81
N VAL A 21 5.51 -19.71 27.82
CA VAL A 21 4.16 -20.25 28.03
C VAL A 21 3.08 -19.16 28.17
N ARG A 22 3.45 -17.98 28.68
CA ARG A 22 2.54 -16.84 28.90
C ARG A 22 2.37 -15.95 27.66
N GLY A 23 3.28 -16.02 26.68
CA GLY A 23 3.28 -15.17 25.49
C GLY A 23 2.44 -15.70 24.33
N ARG A 24 1.94 -16.95 24.42
CA ARG A 24 1.26 -17.67 23.33
C ARG A 24 0.08 -16.91 22.72
N SER A 25 -0.80 -16.36 23.55
CA SER A 25 -2.02 -15.69 23.08
C SER A 25 -1.70 -14.42 22.30
N ALA A 26 -0.76 -13.61 22.78
CA ALA A 26 -0.28 -12.42 22.09
C ALA A 26 0.37 -12.78 20.76
N PHE A 27 1.30 -13.75 20.79
CA PHE A 27 1.98 -14.22 19.58
C PHE A 27 1.01 -14.74 18.51
N LEU A 28 0.07 -15.60 18.89
CA LEU A 28 -0.92 -16.15 17.96
C LEU A 28 -1.85 -15.07 17.42
N THR A 29 -2.25 -14.09 18.25
CA THR A 29 -3.09 -12.97 17.82
C THR A 29 -2.38 -12.13 16.77
N GLU A 30 -1.13 -11.76 17.03
CA GLU A 30 -0.33 -10.99 16.07
C GLU A 30 -0.08 -11.77 14.78
N ALA A 31 0.27 -13.05 14.88
CA ALA A 31 0.49 -13.91 13.72
C ALA A 31 -0.78 -14.01 12.86
N ALA A 32 -1.94 -14.22 13.47
CA ALA A 32 -3.22 -14.25 12.76
C ALA A 32 -3.51 -12.91 12.09
N GLN A 33 -3.30 -11.79 12.79
CA GLN A 33 -3.52 -10.46 12.25
C GLN A 33 -2.62 -10.20 11.03
N ARG A 34 -1.32 -10.50 11.12
CA ARG A 34 -0.37 -10.36 10.02
C ARG A 34 -0.78 -11.20 8.81
N GLU A 35 -1.16 -12.46 9.02
CA GLU A 35 -1.53 -13.36 7.92
C GLU A 35 -2.85 -12.93 7.25
N VAL A 36 -3.84 -12.48 8.03
CA VAL A 36 -5.09 -11.93 7.49
C VAL A 36 -4.82 -10.69 6.65
N GLN A 37 -3.99 -9.76 7.13
CA GLN A 37 -3.62 -8.56 6.38
C GLN A 37 -2.87 -8.92 5.09
N ARG A 38 -1.90 -9.84 5.15
CA ARG A 38 -1.16 -10.32 3.98
C ARG A 38 -2.10 -10.89 2.92
N ARG A 39 -3.05 -11.76 3.31
CA ARG A 39 -4.02 -12.34 2.37
C ARG A 39 -4.93 -11.29 1.76
N LYS A 40 -5.42 -10.34 2.55
CA LYS A 40 -6.21 -9.21 2.06
C LYS A 40 -5.43 -8.38 1.04
N LEU A 41 -4.17 -8.06 1.32
CA LEU A 41 -3.29 -7.34 0.40
C LEU A 41 -3.08 -8.10 -0.90
N LEU A 42 -2.73 -9.40 -0.83
CA LEU A 42 -2.55 -10.22 -2.02
C LEU A 42 -3.82 -10.32 -2.87
N ALA A 43 -4.98 -10.45 -2.24
CA ALA A 43 -6.27 -10.44 -2.93
C ALA A 43 -6.53 -9.07 -3.60
N ALA A 44 -6.24 -7.98 -2.91
CA ALA A 44 -6.35 -6.63 -3.46
C ALA A 44 -5.41 -6.43 -4.67
N LEU A 45 -4.16 -6.86 -4.57
CA LEU A 45 -3.18 -6.78 -5.67
C LEU A 45 -3.64 -7.59 -6.89
N ARG A 46 -4.18 -8.81 -6.69
CA ARG A 46 -4.74 -9.62 -7.78
C ARG A 46 -5.91 -8.91 -8.48
N LYS A 47 -6.79 -8.25 -7.72
CA LYS A 47 -7.90 -7.45 -8.27
C LYS A 47 -7.39 -6.17 -8.97
N ALA A 48 -6.43 -5.47 -8.36
CA ALA A 48 -5.87 -4.22 -8.85
C ALA A 48 -5.04 -4.39 -10.13
N LYS A 49 -4.47 -5.58 -10.37
CA LYS A 49 -3.78 -5.92 -11.64
C LYS A 49 -4.68 -5.72 -12.87
N VAL A 50 -6.00 -5.67 -12.70
CA VAL A 50 -6.98 -5.40 -13.76
C VAL A 50 -7.31 -3.90 -13.89
N VAL A 51 -7.02 -3.08 -12.89
CA VAL A 51 -7.49 -1.68 -12.78
C VAL A 51 -6.57 -0.71 -13.51
N TRP A 52 -5.24 -0.87 -13.41
CA TRP A 52 -4.28 0.02 -14.07
C TRP A 52 -3.88 -0.51 -15.46
N LYS A 53 -4.67 -0.17 -16.49
CA LYS A 53 -4.41 -0.55 -17.89
C LYS A 53 -3.85 0.64 -18.65
N SER A 54 -2.72 0.48 -19.35
CA SER A 54 -2.13 1.54 -20.21
C SER A 54 -3.13 2.08 -21.24
N LYS A 55 -4.10 1.26 -21.70
CA LYS A 55 -5.19 1.69 -22.59
C LYS A 55 -6.15 2.72 -21.98
N ARG A 56 -6.28 2.78 -20.64
CA ARG A 56 -7.11 3.75 -19.92
C ARG A 56 -6.37 5.04 -19.55
N HIS A 57 -5.06 5.09 -19.76
CA HIS A 57 -4.20 6.24 -19.44
C HIS A 57 -3.62 6.83 -20.72
N ARG A 58 -4.43 7.62 -21.44
CA ARG A 58 -4.00 8.27 -22.69
C ARG A 58 -2.87 9.27 -22.45
N GLU A 59 -2.84 9.87 -21.27
CA GLU A 59 -1.83 10.80 -20.78
C GLU A 59 -0.42 10.19 -20.69
N LEU A 60 -0.33 8.86 -20.56
CA LEU A 60 0.92 8.09 -20.51
C LEU A 60 1.34 7.51 -21.87
N LYS A 61 0.66 7.86 -22.98
CA LYS A 61 0.98 7.34 -24.32
C LYS A 61 2.43 7.60 -24.75
N GLY A 62 3.00 8.74 -24.34
CA GLY A 62 4.40 9.10 -24.61
C GLY A 62 5.40 8.52 -23.61
N GLY A 63 4.99 7.56 -22.77
CA GLY A 63 5.79 7.04 -21.67
C GLY A 63 5.64 7.87 -20.38
N SER A 64 6.04 7.28 -19.26
CA SER A 64 5.98 7.92 -17.94
C SER A 64 6.94 9.11 -17.82
N ALA A 65 8.10 9.05 -18.47
CA ALA A 65 9.11 10.12 -18.42
C ALA A 65 8.57 11.45 -18.96
N SER A 66 8.02 11.44 -20.18
CA SER A 66 7.44 12.64 -20.81
C SER A 66 6.23 13.19 -20.06
N PHE A 67 5.46 12.32 -19.40
CA PHE A 67 4.36 12.73 -18.54
C PHE A 67 4.85 13.48 -17.29
N VAL A 68 5.89 12.95 -16.61
CA VAL A 68 6.48 13.59 -15.42
C VAL A 68 7.19 14.89 -15.77
N GLU A 69 7.91 14.95 -16.90
CA GLU A 69 8.54 16.18 -17.39
C GLU A 69 7.53 17.30 -17.62
N ARG A 70 6.41 16.99 -18.28
CA ARG A 70 5.32 17.96 -18.49
C ARG A 70 4.73 18.44 -17.17
N LEU A 71 4.47 17.53 -16.22
CA LEU A 71 3.95 17.91 -14.89
C LEU A 71 4.91 18.83 -14.14
N ARG A 72 6.22 18.59 -14.22
CA ARG A 72 7.23 19.46 -13.60
C ARG A 72 7.25 20.84 -14.23
N ALA A 73 7.24 20.90 -15.57
CA ALA A 73 7.23 22.17 -16.30
C ALA A 73 5.95 22.99 -16.02
N GLU A 74 4.79 22.34 -15.86
CA GLU A 74 3.54 23.00 -15.46
C GLU A 74 3.62 23.52 -14.01
N SER A 75 4.12 22.71 -13.08
CA SER A 75 4.31 23.12 -11.69
C SER A 75 5.26 24.32 -11.55
N GLU A 76 6.37 24.32 -12.29
CA GLU A 76 7.35 25.40 -12.28
C GLU A 76 6.78 26.69 -12.86
N ARG A 77 5.99 26.61 -13.94
CA ARG A 77 5.28 27.77 -14.50
C ARG A 77 4.26 28.37 -13.53
N SER A 78 3.64 27.52 -12.71
CA SER A 78 2.64 27.93 -11.72
C SER A 78 3.26 28.68 -10.53
N LEU A 79 4.57 28.48 -10.30
CA LEU A 79 5.34 29.14 -9.26
C LEU A 79 5.97 30.46 -9.72
N LEU A 80 5.92 30.77 -11.03
CA LEU A 80 6.33 32.08 -11.53
C LEU A 80 5.32 33.13 -11.06
N PRO A 81 5.77 34.28 -10.53
CA PRO A 81 4.87 35.34 -10.12
C PRO A 81 4.06 35.81 -11.33
N THR A 82 2.73 35.84 -11.20
CA THR A 82 1.86 36.45 -12.21
C THR A 82 2.32 37.89 -12.42
N PRO A 83 2.66 38.31 -13.65
CA PRO A 83 3.01 39.70 -13.89
C PRO A 83 1.82 40.58 -13.45
N PRO A 84 2.06 41.69 -12.74
CA PRO A 84 0.97 42.52 -12.25
C PRO A 84 0.12 42.97 -13.45
N SER A 85 -1.19 42.74 -13.37
CA SER A 85 -2.13 43.23 -14.37
C SER A 85 -1.98 44.74 -14.44
N LEU A 86 -1.54 45.26 -15.58
CA LEU A 86 -1.50 46.70 -15.81
C LEU A 86 -2.94 47.25 -15.71
N PRO A 87 -3.16 48.33 -14.94
CA PRO A 87 -4.48 48.93 -14.86
C PRO A 87 -4.90 49.47 -16.24
N PRO A 88 -6.19 49.41 -16.58
CA PRO A 88 -6.67 49.88 -17.88
C PRO A 88 -6.44 51.39 -18.02
N VAL A 89 -5.96 51.79 -19.20
CA VAL A 89 -5.71 53.19 -19.63
C VAL A 89 -7.03 53.91 -19.89
#